data_AF-A0A9P5D112-F1
#
_entry.id   AF-A0A9P5D112-F1
#
_cell.length_a   1.000
_cell.length_b   1.000
_cell.length_c   1.000
_cell.angle_alpha   90.00
_cell.angle_beta   90.00
_cell.angle_gamma   90.00
#
_symmetry.space_group_name_H-M   'P 1'
#
loop_
_entity.id
_entity.type
_entity.pdbx_description
1 polymer ?
#
loop_
_entity_poly.entity_id
_entity_poly.type
_entity_poly.pdbx_seq_one_letter_code
_entity_poly.pdbx_strand_id
1 'polypeptide(L)'
;VRASDEVPAVDKLHSIQDYTVPDHTGALHPSKSLWSGDGATGRVLVIFIRHLYCGVEAVGEAVAPDSLPENTSVVFVGCGDPALIESYVEPTGCKCPVYADPDRRLSSALGLIETWDAGAVPA
;
A
#
# COMPACT_ATOMS: atom_id res chain seq x y z
N VAL A 1 13.79 -5.84 -15.30
CA VAL A 1 12.86 -4.69 -15.45
C VAL A 1 13.04 -3.83 -14.21
N ARG A 2 13.18 -2.51 -14.33
CA ARG A 2 13.35 -1.59 -13.19
C ARG A 2 12.03 -0.85 -12.97
N ALA A 3 11.62 -0.68 -11.71
CA ALA A 3 10.43 0.09 -11.38
C ALA A 3 10.67 1.56 -11.75
N SER A 4 9.65 2.25 -12.23
CA SER A 4 9.75 3.70 -12.46
C SER A 4 9.69 4.41 -11.12
N ASP A 5 10.61 5.35 -10.90
CA ASP A 5 10.56 6.30 -9.77
C ASP A 5 9.64 7.49 -10.10
N GLU A 6 9.04 7.53 -11.30
CA GLU A 6 8.09 8.56 -11.70
C GLU A 6 6.75 8.40 -10.97
N VAL A 7 6.29 9.52 -10.41
CA VAL A 7 4.97 9.59 -9.76
C VAL A 7 3.88 9.36 -10.80
N PRO A 8 2.86 8.51 -10.53
CA PRO A 8 1.73 8.32 -11.42
C PRO A 8 1.05 9.65 -11.77
N ALA A 9 0.79 9.89 -13.05
CA ALA A 9 0.06 11.06 -13.51
C ALA A 9 -1.34 11.14 -12.87
N VAL A 10 -1.86 12.35 -12.68
CA VAL A 10 -3.19 12.56 -12.07
C VAL A 10 -4.29 11.85 -12.85
N ASP A 11 -4.24 11.90 -14.19
CA ASP A 11 -5.18 11.16 -15.05
C ASP A 11 -5.14 9.66 -14.82
N LYS A 12 -3.95 9.14 -14.50
CA LYS A 12 -3.78 7.72 -14.17
C LYS A 12 -4.46 7.38 -12.86
N LEU A 13 -4.28 8.20 -11.83
CA LEU A 13 -4.96 8.05 -10.54
C LEU A 13 -6.49 8.15 -10.68
N HIS A 14 -6.99 9.05 -11.52
CA HIS A 14 -8.42 9.12 -11.86
C HIS A 14 -8.92 7.85 -12.54
N SER A 15 -8.16 7.28 -13.46
CA SER A 15 -8.58 6.08 -14.21
C SER A 15 -8.73 4.82 -13.35
N ILE A 16 -8.09 4.78 -12.17
CA ILE A 16 -8.10 3.64 -11.25
C ILE A 16 -8.91 3.89 -9.98
N GLN A 17 -9.44 5.11 -9.80
CA GLN A 17 -10.04 5.59 -8.54
C GLN A 17 -11.23 4.74 -8.03
N ASP A 18 -11.91 4.04 -8.94
CA ASP A 18 -13.08 3.20 -8.67
C ASP A 18 -12.73 1.71 -8.54
N TYR A 19 -11.45 1.34 -8.63
CA TYR A 19 -11.02 -0.04 -8.39
C TYR A 19 -11.29 -0.38 -6.93
N THR A 20 -11.83 -1.56 -6.67
CA THR A 20 -12.16 -1.98 -5.31
C THR A 20 -10.99 -2.71 -4.68
N VAL A 21 -10.63 -2.30 -3.46
CA VAL A 21 -9.74 -3.04 -2.59
C VAL A 21 -10.52 -3.53 -1.36
N PRO A 22 -10.56 -4.84 -1.08
CA PRO A 22 -11.11 -5.36 0.16
C PRO A 22 -10.24 -5.03 1.38
N ASP A 23 -10.88 -4.75 2.52
CA ASP A 23 -10.22 -4.72 3.83
C ASP A 23 -10.21 -6.11 4.50
N HIS A 24 -9.68 -6.19 5.73
CA HIS A 24 -9.59 -7.45 6.49
C HIS A 24 -10.94 -8.14 6.76
N THR A 25 -12.06 -7.42 6.68
CA THR A 25 -13.41 -7.98 6.83
C THR A 25 -14.02 -8.43 5.50
N GLY A 26 -13.35 -8.15 4.38
CA GLY A 26 -13.85 -8.34 3.03
C GLY A 26 -14.74 -7.21 2.52
N ALA A 27 -14.89 -6.11 3.29
CA ALA A 27 -15.62 -4.94 2.82
C ALA A 27 -14.83 -4.23 1.71
N LEU A 28 -15.52 -3.87 0.62
CA LEU A 28 -14.90 -3.30 -0.56
C LEU A 28 -14.82 -1.77 -0.47
N HIS A 29 -13.63 -1.23 -0.69
CA HIS A 29 -13.35 0.19 -0.68
C HIS A 29 -12.87 0.66 -2.06
N PRO A 30 -13.35 1.81 -2.58
CA PRO A 30 -12.80 2.38 -3.81
C PRO A 30 -11.35 2.82 -3.58
N SER A 31 -10.46 2.61 -4.55
CA SER A 31 -9.03 2.89 -4.40
C SER A 31 -8.74 4.37 -4.07
N LYS A 32 -9.63 5.27 -4.50
CA LYS A 32 -9.60 6.68 -4.13
C LYS A 32 -9.55 6.90 -2.61
N SER A 33 -10.20 6.05 -1.82
CA SER A 33 -10.24 6.21 -0.37
C SER A 33 -8.86 6.03 0.28
N LEU A 34 -7.92 5.33 -0.37
CA LEU A 34 -6.57 5.16 0.17
C LEU A 34 -5.83 6.51 0.24
N TRP A 35 -5.98 7.37 -0.77
CA TRP A 35 -5.25 8.65 -0.86
C TRP A 35 -6.14 9.90 -0.70
N SER A 36 -7.44 9.74 -0.55
CA SER A 36 -8.40 10.84 -0.38
C SER A 36 -9.53 10.52 0.61
N GLY A 37 -9.39 9.45 1.40
CA GLY A 37 -10.37 9.05 2.42
C GLY A 37 -10.23 9.81 3.74
N ASP A 38 -11.18 9.54 4.65
CA ASP A 38 -11.21 10.08 6.02
C ASP A 38 -9.99 9.57 6.81
N GLY A 39 -8.93 10.38 6.86
CA GLY A 39 -7.64 10.00 7.44
C GLY A 39 -6.43 10.28 6.54
N ALA A 40 -6.67 10.65 5.27
CA ALA A 40 -5.65 11.27 4.45
C ALA A 40 -5.25 12.62 5.08
N THR A 41 -4.11 12.63 5.76
CA THR A 41 -3.42 13.88 6.06
C THR A 41 -2.88 14.43 4.74
N GLY A 42 -2.46 15.69 4.65
CA GLY A 42 -2.12 16.33 3.37
C GLY A 42 -1.12 15.56 2.48
N ARG A 43 -0.46 14.51 3.00
CA ARG A 43 0.30 13.51 2.27
C ARG A 43 -0.13 12.09 2.64
N VAL A 44 -0.15 11.20 1.65
CA VAL A 44 -0.39 9.77 1.84
C VAL A 44 0.72 8.96 1.18
N LEU A 45 1.31 8.02 1.91
CA LEU A 45 2.24 7.02 1.42
C LEU A 45 1.51 5.68 1.28
N VAL A 46 1.34 5.21 0.04
CA VAL A 46 0.73 3.91 -0.25
C VAL A 46 1.83 2.90 -0.57
N ILE A 47 1.96 1.86 0.26
CA ILE A 47 3.01 0.84 0.16
C ILE A 47 2.40 -0.47 -0.35
N PHE A 48 2.91 -0.97 -1.47
CA PHE A 48 2.47 -2.24 -2.04
C PHE A 48 3.39 -3.37 -1.58
N ILE A 49 2.81 -4.40 -0.96
CA ILE A 49 3.53 -5.56 -0.43
C ILE A 49 3.28 -6.76 -1.33
N ARG A 50 4.36 -7.41 -1.75
CA ARG A 50 4.32 -8.60 -2.60
C ARG A 50 3.67 -9.81 -1.92
N HIS A 51 3.83 -10.02 -0.62
CA HIS A 51 3.11 -11.07 0.12
C HIS A 51 2.76 -10.58 1.52
N LEU A 52 1.50 -10.71 1.92
CA LEU A 52 1.11 -10.63 3.34
C LEU A 52 1.81 -11.81 4.05
N TYR A 53 2.64 -11.53 5.06
CA TYR A 53 3.62 -12.39 5.79
C TYR A 53 5.12 -12.24 5.48
N CYS A 54 5.52 -11.70 4.33
CA CYS A 54 6.95 -11.47 4.09
C CYS A 54 7.39 -10.12 4.66
N GLY A 55 8.43 -10.09 5.50
CA GLY A 55 9.11 -8.84 5.91
C GLY A 55 8.36 -7.97 6.94
N VAL A 56 7.57 -8.59 7.81
CA VAL A 56 6.82 -7.95 8.92
C VAL A 56 7.68 -6.96 9.72
N GLU A 57 8.93 -7.33 10.02
CA GLU A 57 9.89 -6.49 10.77
C GLU A 57 10.29 -5.23 9.98
N ALA A 58 10.58 -5.39 8.69
CA ALA A 58 10.98 -4.28 7.81
C ALA A 58 9.84 -3.27 7.62
N VAL A 59 8.60 -3.72 7.65
CA VAL A 59 7.42 -2.86 7.55
C VAL A 59 7.21 -2.02 8.82
N GLY A 60 7.42 -2.61 10.00
CA GLY A 60 7.37 -1.87 11.26
C GLY A 60 8.47 -0.81 11.37
N GLU A 61 9.69 -1.14 10.92
CA GLU A 61 10.85 -0.23 10.98
C GLU A 61 10.78 0.89 9.93
N ALA A 62 10.36 0.59 8.70
CA ALA A 62 10.25 1.58 7.61
C ALA A 62 9.16 2.64 7.87
N VAL A 63 8.18 2.34 8.73
CA VAL A 63 7.03 3.20 9.03
C VAL A 63 7.08 3.77 10.45
N ALA A 64 8.27 3.82 11.05
CA ALA A 64 8.48 4.58 12.27
C ALA A 64 7.97 6.03 12.06
N PRO A 65 7.08 6.56 12.92
CA PRO A 65 6.46 7.89 12.73
C PRO A 65 7.47 9.02 12.52
N ASP A 66 8.67 8.87 13.09
CA ASP A 66 9.74 9.87 13.06
C ASP A 66 10.52 9.89 11.72
N SER A 67 10.37 8.87 10.86
CA SER A 67 11.07 8.79 9.57
C SER A 67 10.29 9.45 8.42
N LEU A 68 9.02 9.81 8.65
CA LEU A 68 8.14 10.39 7.64
C LEU A 68 7.96 11.90 7.86
N PRO A 69 7.76 12.67 6.77
CA PRO A 69 7.39 14.08 6.91
C PRO A 69 6.12 14.23 7.75
N GLU A 70 5.99 15.34 8.48
CA GLU A 70 4.77 15.65 9.25
C GLU A 70 3.51 15.49 8.40
N ASN A 71 2.36 15.13 8.98
CA ASN A 71 1.10 14.98 8.24
C ASN A 71 1.20 14.03 7.03
N THR A 72 1.88 12.89 7.23
CA THR A 72 1.89 11.77 6.28
C THR A 72 1.15 10.59 6.88
N SER A 73 0.08 10.14 6.24
CA SER A 73 -0.57 8.86 6.58
C SER A 73 0.01 7.74 5.73
N VAL A 74 0.09 6.53 6.29
CA VAL A 74 0.59 5.35 5.58
C VAL A 74 -0.54 4.36 5.41
N VAL A 75 -0.62 3.77 4.22
CA VAL A 75 -1.59 2.74 3.86
C VAL A 75 -0.86 1.59 3.17
N PHE A 76 -1.19 0.36 3.52
CA PHE A 76 -0.61 -0.83 2.89
C PHE A 76 -1.60 -1.52 1.96
N VAL A 77 -1.08 -2.05 0.86
CA VAL A 77 -1.83 -2.87 -0.10
C VAL A 77 -1.07 -4.16 -0.37
N GLY A 78 -1.59 -5.30 0.09
CA GLY A 78 -1.00 -6.62 -0.16
C GLY A 78 -1.68 -7.37 -1.30
N CYS A 79 -0.96 -8.17 -2.09
CA CYS A 79 -1.59 -8.93 -3.19
C CYS A 79 -2.29 -10.24 -2.75
N GLY A 80 -2.60 -10.40 -1.46
CA GLY A 80 -3.08 -11.64 -0.87
C GLY A 80 -4.59 -11.68 -0.65
N ASP A 81 -5.05 -12.77 -0.02
CA ASP A 81 -6.43 -12.89 0.45
C ASP A 81 -6.67 -11.90 1.60
N PRO A 82 -7.77 -11.12 1.58
CA PRO A 82 -8.11 -10.18 2.65
C PRO A 82 -8.19 -10.82 4.04
N ALA A 83 -8.55 -12.10 4.12
CA ALA A 83 -8.59 -12.85 5.38
C ALA A 83 -7.20 -13.02 6.03
N LEU A 84 -6.12 -12.83 5.28
CA LEU A 84 -4.74 -12.88 5.80
C LEU A 84 -4.26 -11.53 6.35
N ILE A 85 -5.04 -10.46 6.21
CA ILE A 85 -4.65 -9.13 6.67
C ILE A 85 -4.58 -9.08 8.19
N GLU A 86 -5.58 -9.62 8.90
CA GLU A 86 -5.61 -9.58 10.37
C GLU A 86 -4.41 -10.29 10.99
N SER A 87 -4.12 -11.50 10.50
CA SER A 87 -2.99 -12.30 10.97
C SER A 87 -1.62 -11.74 10.55
N TYR A 88 -1.59 -10.80 9.60
CA TYR A 88 -0.42 -10.00 9.26
C TYR A 88 -0.27 -8.77 10.17
N VAL A 89 -1.37 -8.06 10.46
CA VAL A 89 -1.36 -6.84 11.28
C VAL A 89 -1.06 -7.14 12.75
N GLU A 90 -1.69 -8.17 13.32
CA GLU A 90 -1.52 -8.56 14.73
C GLU A 90 -0.05 -8.61 15.20
N PRO A 91 0.87 -9.34 14.53
CA PRO A 91 2.27 -9.41 14.94
C PRO A 91 3.08 -8.14 14.62
N THR A 92 2.67 -7.34 13.64
CA THR A 92 3.40 -6.11 13.26
C THR A 92 3.19 -4.97 14.25
N GLY A 93 2.07 -4.97 15.00
CA GLY A 93 1.65 -3.83 15.82
C GLY A 93 1.34 -2.55 14.99
N CYS A 94 1.30 -2.67 13.66
CA CYS A 94 1.06 -1.56 12.75
C CYS A 94 -0.38 -1.06 12.92
N LYS A 95 -0.56 0.23 13.17
CA LYS A 95 -1.89 0.87 13.27
C LYS A 95 -2.37 1.46 11.94
N CYS A 96 -1.62 1.24 10.87
CA CYS A 96 -1.95 1.73 9.55
C CYS A 96 -3.03 0.85 8.91
N PRO A 97 -3.95 1.42 8.10
CA PRO A 97 -4.90 0.63 7.34
C PRO A 97 -4.18 -0.27 6.33
N VAL A 98 -4.67 -1.51 6.21
CA VAL A 98 -4.17 -2.52 5.27
C VAL A 98 -5.33 -3.02 4.43
N TYR A 99 -5.12 -3.04 3.11
CA TYR A 99 -6.07 -3.54 2.13
C TYR A 99 -5.43 -4.64 1.28
N ALA A 100 -6.27 -5.39 0.57
CA ALA A 100 -5.84 -6.40 -0.39
C ALA A 100 -6.08 -5.95 -1.85
N ASP A 101 -5.19 -6.36 -2.75
CA ASP A 101 -5.30 -6.28 -4.21
C ASP A 101 -5.16 -7.71 -4.79
N PRO A 102 -6.15 -8.61 -4.58
CA PRO A 102 -5.99 -10.04 -4.88
C PRO A 102 -5.68 -10.31 -6.36
N ASP A 103 -6.31 -9.53 -7.25
CA ASP A 103 -6.16 -9.64 -8.70
C ASP A 103 -4.97 -8.84 -9.23
N ARG A 104 -4.22 -8.16 -8.34
CA ARG A 104 -3.10 -7.27 -8.69
C ARG A 104 -3.49 -6.18 -9.68
N ARG A 105 -4.76 -5.82 -9.71
CA ARG A 105 -5.33 -4.92 -10.71
C ARG A 105 -4.86 -3.50 -10.44
N LEU A 106 -4.83 -3.09 -9.18
CA LEU A 106 -4.40 -1.75 -8.79
C LEU A 106 -2.89 -1.56 -9.01
N SER A 107 -2.10 -2.50 -8.48
CA SER A 107 -0.64 -2.50 -8.62
C SER A 107 -0.18 -2.56 -10.08
N SER A 108 -0.78 -3.46 -10.88
CA SER A 108 -0.48 -3.55 -12.32
C SER A 108 -0.89 -2.29 -13.07
N ALA A 109 -2.04 -1.70 -12.74
CA ALA A 109 -2.47 -0.47 -13.37
C ALA A 109 -1.50 0.67 -13.07
N LEU A 110 -0.98 0.77 -11.85
CA LEU A 110 0.04 1.75 -11.45
C LEU A 110 1.42 1.50 -12.09
N GLY A 111 1.60 0.41 -12.85
CA GLY A 111 2.88 0.07 -13.47
C GLY A 111 3.93 -0.39 -12.46
N LEU A 112 3.50 -0.80 -11.26
CA LEU A 112 4.40 -1.39 -10.28
C LEU A 112 4.87 -2.74 -10.80
N ILE A 113 6.14 -3.03 -10.56
CA ILE A 113 6.75 -4.30 -10.97
C ILE A 113 7.19 -5.08 -9.73
N GLU A 114 7.17 -6.40 -9.85
CA GLU A 114 7.75 -7.27 -8.84
C GLU A 114 9.15 -7.68 -9.28
N THR A 115 10.12 -7.40 -8.43
CA THR A 115 11.48 -7.89 -8.62
C THR A 115 11.97 -8.52 -7.32
N TRP A 116 12.96 -9.39 -7.44
CA TRP A 116 13.69 -9.94 -6.29
C TRP A 116 14.86 -9.04 -5.87
N ASP A 117 15.04 -7.90 -6.54
CA ASP A 117 16.08 -6.93 -6.24
C ASP A 117 15.66 -6.09 -5.03
N ALA A 118 16.59 -5.81 -4.12
CA ALA A 118 16.31 -5.03 -2.92
C ALA A 118 16.06 -3.53 -3.23
N GLY A 119 16.34 -3.10 -4.46
CA GLY A 119 16.25 -1.69 -4.86
C GLY A 119 17.41 -0.88 -4.28
N ALA A 120 17.57 0.35 -4.78
CA ALA A 120 18.47 1.31 -4.16
C ALA A 120 17.77 1.96 -2.95
N VAL A 121 18.54 2.32 -1.92
CA VAL A 121 18.02 3.11 -0.80
C VAL A 121 17.51 4.46 -1.36
N PRO A 122 16.25 4.85 -1.10
CA PRO A 122 15.72 6.14 -1.54
C PRO A 122 16.59 7.30 -1.00
N ALA A 123 16.84 8.30 -1.85
CA ALA A 123 17.65 9.48 -1.51
C ALA A 123 16.90 10.51 -0.67
#